data_AF-A0A1R0GP59-F1
#
_entry.id   AF-A0A1R0GP59-F1
#
_cell.length_a   1.000
_cell.length_b   1.000
_cell.length_c   1.000
_cell.angle_alpha   90.00
_cell.angle_beta   90.00
_cell.angle_gamma   90.00
#
_symmetry.space_group_name_H-M   'P 1'
#
loop_
_entity.id
_entity.type
_entity.pdbx_description
1 polymer ?
#
loop_
_entity_poly.entity_id
_entity_poly.type
_entity_poly.pdbx_seq_one_letter_code
_entity_poly.pdbx_strand_id
1 'polypeptide(L)'
;QSGALTLPKQAWNEKVGVVCKSNGKYKVLEYSEIPEDLAKKTNPTTGALYYNHANICNHFFHIDFFDTVEARKNELVYHVAHKAIPYFDTASGKLIVPPKGSKTNGVKLERFIFDVFMFCDRLSVLNVDRSSTFSPLKNPPGSASDCPETSRADLVSLHVRYAEAAGAIVTGSARTNFEISPLVSFAGEGLDFLKSRIFIEETVVDEQS
;
A
#
# COMPACT_ATOMS: atom_id res chain seq x y z
N GLN A 1 -12.84 11.35 -15.08
CA GLN A 1 -11.79 10.33 -15.32
C GLN A 1 -11.33 9.81 -13.98
N SER A 2 -11.01 8.52 -13.87
CA SER A 2 -10.58 7.89 -12.62
C SER A 2 -9.31 7.09 -12.86
N GLY A 3 -8.51 6.89 -11.82
CA GLY A 3 -7.29 6.11 -11.92
C GLY A 3 -6.83 5.49 -10.62
N ALA A 4 -5.86 4.59 -10.73
CA ALA A 4 -5.23 3.94 -9.59
C ALA A 4 -3.72 3.88 -9.82
N LEU A 5 -2.95 4.23 -8.79
CA LEU A 5 -1.54 3.86 -8.73
C LEU A 5 -1.46 2.39 -8.32
N THR A 6 -0.56 1.67 -8.97
CA THR A 6 -0.30 0.26 -8.70
C THR A 6 1.19 -0.02 -8.66
N LEU A 7 1.56 -1.20 -8.16
CA LEU A 7 2.93 -1.71 -8.23
C LEU A 7 2.95 -3.03 -8.97
N PRO A 8 4.06 -3.38 -9.65
CA PRO A 8 4.36 -4.77 -9.94
C PRO A 8 4.31 -5.60 -8.66
N LYS A 9 3.59 -6.73 -8.69
CA LYS A 9 3.67 -7.73 -7.64
C LYS A 9 5.08 -8.33 -7.61
N GLN A 10 5.65 -8.48 -6.42
CA GLN A 10 6.96 -9.11 -6.24
C GLN A 10 6.88 -10.64 -6.35
N ALA A 11 5.75 -11.21 -5.97
CA ALA A 11 5.50 -12.65 -6.03
C ALA A 11 4.01 -12.94 -6.17
N TRP A 12 3.67 -14.14 -6.68
CA TRP A 12 2.27 -14.54 -6.88
C TRP A 12 1.48 -14.53 -5.55
N ASN A 13 2.13 -14.86 -4.44
CA ASN A 13 1.56 -14.95 -3.09
C ASN A 13 1.69 -13.65 -2.26
N GLU A 14 2.12 -12.54 -2.86
CA GLU A 14 2.08 -11.24 -2.18
C GLU A 14 0.61 -10.89 -1.84
N LYS A 15 0.37 -10.51 -0.57
CA LYS A 15 -0.95 -10.25 0.01
C LYS A 15 -1.48 -8.85 -0.33
N VAL A 16 -1.70 -8.64 -1.62
CA VAL A 16 -2.20 -7.40 -2.20
C VAL A 16 -3.28 -7.73 -3.22
N GLY A 17 -4.37 -6.97 -3.20
CA GLY A 17 -5.39 -7.01 -4.24
C GLY A 17 -4.80 -6.56 -5.59
N VAL A 18 -5.41 -7.00 -6.69
CA VAL A 18 -4.97 -6.67 -8.05
C VAL A 18 -6.05 -5.92 -8.81
N VAL A 19 -5.70 -4.79 -9.41
CA VAL A 19 -6.61 -4.07 -10.32
C VAL A 19 -6.78 -4.90 -11.59
N CYS A 20 -8.03 -5.19 -11.96
CA CYS A 20 -8.34 -5.98 -13.13
C CYS A 20 -9.67 -5.55 -13.77
N LYS A 21 -10.01 -6.19 -14.90
CA LYS A 21 -11.31 -6.05 -15.56
C LYS A 21 -11.97 -7.41 -15.65
N SER A 22 -13.21 -7.53 -15.18
CA SER A 22 -13.98 -8.77 -15.19
C SER A 22 -15.42 -8.46 -15.57
N ASN A 23 -15.93 -9.20 -16.56
CA ASN A 23 -17.25 -8.97 -17.19
C ASN A 23 -17.47 -7.50 -17.60
N GLY A 24 -16.44 -6.90 -18.23
CA GLY A 24 -16.50 -5.53 -18.71
C GLY A 24 -16.36 -4.44 -17.64
N LYS A 25 -16.39 -4.77 -16.35
CA LYS A 25 -16.27 -3.81 -15.25
C LYS A 25 -14.87 -3.84 -14.62
N TYR A 26 -14.34 -2.67 -14.29
CA TYR A 26 -13.11 -2.55 -13.52
C TYR A 26 -13.37 -2.91 -12.05
N LYS A 27 -12.41 -3.58 -11.41
CA LYS A 27 -12.49 -3.95 -9.99
C LYS A 27 -11.08 -4.16 -9.44
N VAL A 28 -10.97 -4.25 -8.12
CA VAL A 28 -9.83 -4.88 -7.46
C VAL A 28 -10.28 -6.26 -7.02
N LEU A 29 -9.53 -7.29 -7.38
CA LEU A 29 -9.73 -8.63 -6.85
C LEU A 29 -8.80 -8.81 -5.66
N GLU A 30 -9.36 -8.96 -4.45
CA GLU A 30 -8.56 -9.08 -3.24
C GLU A 30 -7.79 -10.40 -3.20
N TYR A 31 -6.59 -10.40 -2.60
CA TYR A 31 -5.69 -11.56 -2.66
C TYR A 31 -6.32 -12.85 -2.08
N SER A 32 -7.25 -12.72 -1.14
CA SER A 32 -8.00 -13.84 -0.56
C SER A 32 -9.06 -14.42 -1.49
N GLU A 33 -9.37 -13.72 -2.58
CA GLU A 33 -10.42 -14.05 -3.55
C GLU A 33 -9.85 -14.49 -4.91
N ILE A 34 -8.53 -14.36 -5.12
CA ILE A 34 -7.86 -14.78 -6.36
C ILE A 34 -7.60 -16.30 -6.30
N PRO A 35 -8.16 -17.09 -7.24
CA PRO A 35 -7.77 -18.50 -7.40
C PRO A 35 -6.26 -18.64 -7.64
N GLU A 36 -5.64 -19.67 -7.05
CA GLU A 36 -4.18 -19.85 -7.07
C GLU A 36 -3.61 -19.97 -8.49
N ASP A 37 -4.31 -20.67 -9.38
CA ASP A 37 -3.99 -20.82 -10.79
C ASP A 37 -3.97 -19.47 -11.52
N LEU A 38 -4.92 -18.59 -11.23
CA LEU A 38 -4.93 -17.22 -11.75
C LEU A 38 -3.81 -16.37 -11.13
N ALA A 39 -3.55 -16.50 -9.83
CA ALA A 39 -2.49 -15.75 -9.14
C ALA A 39 -1.09 -16.10 -9.67
N LYS A 40 -0.87 -17.37 -10.05
CA LYS A 40 0.39 -17.87 -10.62
C LYS A 40 0.50 -17.69 -12.13
N LYS A 41 -0.57 -17.30 -12.82
CA LYS A 41 -0.57 -17.11 -14.27
C LYS A 41 0.47 -16.05 -14.65
N THR A 42 1.30 -16.36 -15.65
CA THR A 42 2.30 -15.43 -16.20
C THR A 42 1.91 -14.93 -17.58
N ASN A 43 2.45 -13.77 -17.95
CA ASN A 43 2.40 -13.24 -19.30
C ASN A 43 3.46 -13.99 -20.14
N PRO A 44 3.07 -14.67 -21.24
CA PRO A 44 3.99 -15.49 -22.02
C PRO A 44 5.08 -14.69 -22.74
N THR A 45 4.86 -13.40 -22.98
CA THR A 45 5.82 -12.51 -23.65
C THR A 45 6.84 -11.93 -22.68
N THR A 46 6.41 -11.53 -21.48
CA THR A 46 7.29 -10.83 -20.53
C THR A 46 7.80 -11.70 -19.40
N GLY A 47 7.22 -12.88 -19.18
CA GLY A 47 7.51 -13.77 -18.04
C GLY A 47 6.99 -13.26 -16.68
N ALA A 48 6.56 -12.01 -16.58
CA ALA A 48 5.95 -11.43 -15.39
C ALA A 48 4.60 -12.08 -15.07
N LEU A 49 4.08 -11.86 -13.86
CA LEU A 49 2.71 -12.25 -13.51
C LEU A 49 1.71 -11.58 -14.47
N TYR A 50 0.63 -12.29 -14.80
CA TYR A 50 -0.44 -11.75 -15.65
C TYR A 50 -1.26 -10.70 -14.89
N TYR A 51 -1.60 -10.99 -13.63
CA TYR A 51 -2.24 -10.04 -12.71
C TYR A 51 -1.19 -9.33 -11.86
N ASN A 52 -0.56 -8.30 -12.44
CA ASN A 52 0.63 -7.65 -11.89
C ASN A 52 0.40 -6.21 -11.44
N HIS A 53 -0.85 -5.76 -11.34
CA HIS A 53 -1.19 -4.39 -10.94
C HIS A 53 -1.67 -4.38 -9.48
N ALA A 54 -0.72 -4.51 -8.55
CA ALA A 54 -1.01 -4.51 -7.12
C ALA A 54 -1.63 -3.18 -6.69
N ASN A 55 -2.82 -3.23 -6.12
CA ASN A 55 -3.51 -2.07 -5.57
C ASN A 55 -2.79 -1.61 -4.28
N ILE A 56 -2.36 -0.34 -4.27
CA ILE A 56 -1.75 0.30 -3.10
C ILE A 56 -2.67 1.32 -2.41
N CYS A 57 -3.97 1.28 -2.73
CA CYS A 57 -4.99 2.19 -2.19
C CYS A 57 -4.71 3.67 -2.41
N ASN A 58 -4.05 4.01 -3.53
CA ASN A 58 -3.85 5.38 -3.97
C ASN A 58 -4.60 5.58 -5.29
N HIS A 59 -5.71 6.31 -5.23
CA HIS A 59 -6.69 6.42 -6.30
C HIS A 59 -6.94 7.88 -6.66
N PHE A 60 -7.24 8.12 -7.93
CA PHE A 60 -7.62 9.40 -8.48
C PHE A 60 -9.07 9.34 -8.96
N PHE A 61 -9.87 10.34 -8.61
CA PHE A 61 -11.25 10.46 -9.05
C PHE A 61 -11.54 11.91 -9.44
N HIS A 62 -12.28 12.10 -10.53
CA HIS A 62 -12.93 13.39 -10.79
C HIS A 62 -14.01 13.64 -9.75
N ILE A 63 -14.24 14.91 -9.38
CA ILE A 63 -15.25 15.25 -8.37
C ILE A 63 -16.66 14.79 -8.82
N ASP A 64 -17.03 15.05 -10.08
CA ASP A 64 -18.35 14.66 -10.64
C ASP A 64 -18.59 13.14 -10.65
N PHE A 65 -17.53 12.32 -10.52
CA PHE A 65 -17.70 10.87 -10.38
C PHE A 65 -18.42 10.51 -9.08
N PHE A 66 -18.28 11.32 -8.03
CA PHE A 66 -18.95 11.07 -6.76
C PHE A 66 -20.47 11.17 -6.85
N ASP A 67 -21.03 11.98 -7.74
CA ASP A 67 -22.48 12.00 -7.99
C ASP A 67 -22.96 10.66 -8.55
N THR A 68 -22.17 10.04 -9.43
CA THR A 68 -22.45 8.68 -9.95
C THR A 68 -22.35 7.63 -8.87
N VAL A 69 -21.32 7.72 -8.01
CA VAL A 69 -21.16 6.80 -6.88
C VAL A 69 -22.32 6.93 -5.91
N GLU A 70 -22.72 8.15 -5.55
CA GLU A 70 -23.81 8.43 -4.62
C GLU A 70 -25.16 7.92 -5.15
N ALA A 71 -25.45 8.17 -6.44
CA ALA A 71 -26.66 7.67 -7.10
C ALA A 71 -26.73 6.13 -7.14
N ARG A 72 -25.58 5.45 -7.10
CA ARG A 72 -25.44 3.99 -7.31
C ARG A 72 -24.89 3.25 -6.09
N LYS A 73 -24.74 3.91 -4.94
CA LYS A 73 -24.11 3.34 -3.73
C LYS A 73 -24.76 2.07 -3.19
N ASN A 74 -26.02 1.83 -3.54
CA ASN A 74 -26.76 0.62 -3.17
C ASN A 74 -26.35 -0.61 -3.99
N GLU A 75 -25.67 -0.43 -5.14
CA GLU A 75 -25.06 -1.52 -5.90
C GLU A 75 -23.75 -2.03 -5.27
N LEU A 76 -23.14 -1.26 -4.36
CA LEU A 76 -21.92 -1.66 -3.65
C LEU A 76 -22.23 -2.74 -2.61
N VAL A 77 -21.54 -3.87 -2.76
CA VAL A 77 -21.72 -5.06 -1.91
C VAL A 77 -21.00 -4.94 -0.59
N TYR A 78 -21.48 -5.68 0.41
CA TYR A 78 -20.72 -5.91 1.63
C TYR A 78 -19.83 -7.14 1.47
N HIS A 79 -18.56 -6.97 1.78
CA HIS A 79 -17.59 -8.04 1.98
C HIS A 79 -17.76 -8.61 3.38
N VAL A 80 -17.83 -9.94 3.48
CA VAL A 80 -18.14 -10.66 4.71
C VAL A 80 -16.83 -11.18 5.31
N ALA A 81 -16.43 -10.62 6.46
CA ALA A 81 -15.29 -11.11 7.21
C ALA A 81 -15.74 -11.81 8.49
N HIS A 82 -15.52 -13.12 8.57
CA HIS A 82 -15.76 -13.89 9.79
C HIS A 82 -14.65 -13.59 10.82
N LYS A 83 -15.03 -13.19 12.03
CA LYS A 83 -14.09 -12.79 13.08
C LYS A 83 -14.41 -13.46 14.40
N ALA A 84 -13.38 -13.65 15.21
CA ALA A 84 -13.51 -13.95 16.63
C ALA A 84 -13.57 -12.60 17.37
N ILE A 85 -14.79 -12.18 17.74
CA ILE A 85 -15.13 -10.86 18.27
C ILE A 85 -15.34 -10.99 19.79
N PRO A 86 -14.65 -10.19 20.62
CA PRO A 86 -14.94 -10.10 22.04
C PRO A 86 -16.41 -9.77 22.30
N TYR A 87 -17.04 -10.48 23.23
CA TYR A 87 -18.47 -10.30 23.53
C TYR A 87 -18.75 -10.49 25.02
N PHE A 88 -19.81 -9.84 25.49
CA PHE A 88 -20.31 -10.06 26.85
C PHE A 88 -21.25 -11.26 26.85
N ASP A 89 -20.90 -12.30 27.61
CA ASP A 89 -21.72 -13.48 27.78
C ASP A 89 -22.71 -13.27 28.93
N THR A 90 -24.00 -13.15 28.61
CA THR A 90 -25.05 -12.85 29.59
C THR A 90 -25.34 -14.02 30.53
N ALA A 91 -25.04 -15.26 30.13
CA ALA A 91 -25.24 -16.43 30.97
C ALA A 91 -24.20 -16.52 32.10
N SER A 92 -22.92 -16.29 31.79
CA SER A 92 -21.85 -16.26 32.80
C SER A 92 -21.63 -14.90 33.45
N GLY A 93 -22.18 -13.83 32.88
CA GLY A 93 -21.98 -12.45 33.33
C GLY A 93 -20.56 -11.92 33.11
N LYS A 94 -19.83 -12.45 32.12
CA LYS A 94 -18.40 -12.15 31.90
C LYS A 94 -18.12 -11.65 30.48
N LEU A 95 -17.11 -10.79 30.35
CA LEU A 95 -16.52 -10.46 29.07
C LEU A 95 -15.65 -11.62 28.58
N ILE A 96 -15.96 -12.15 27.40
CA ILE A 96 -15.19 -13.20 26.75
C ILE A 96 -14.34 -12.56 25.65
N VAL A 97 -13.04 -12.80 25.70
CA VAL A 97 -12.09 -12.43 24.65
C VAL A 97 -11.61 -13.72 23.98
N PRO A 98 -12.12 -14.06 22.79
CA PRO A 98 -11.71 -15.28 22.10
C PRO A 98 -10.20 -15.27 21.80
N PRO A 99 -9.47 -16.37 22.04
CA PRO A 99 -8.06 -16.48 21.65
C PRO A 99 -7.86 -16.28 20.14
N LYS A 100 -6.70 -15.78 19.74
CA LYS A 100 -6.33 -15.63 18.32
C LYS A 100 -6.41 -16.98 17.61
N GLY A 101 -7.10 -17.04 16.46
CA GLY A 101 -7.27 -18.27 15.68
C GLY A 101 -8.39 -19.20 16.16
N SER A 102 -9.15 -18.82 17.18
CA SER A 102 -10.35 -19.55 17.61
C SER A 102 -11.47 -19.50 16.56
N LYS A 103 -12.48 -20.37 16.74
CA LYS A 103 -13.69 -20.38 15.91
C LYS A 103 -14.32 -18.98 15.90
N THR A 104 -14.66 -18.49 14.71
CA THR A 104 -15.33 -17.21 14.53
C THR A 104 -16.74 -17.26 15.13
N ASN A 105 -17.12 -16.18 15.81
CA ASN A 105 -18.41 -16.04 16.50
C ASN A 105 -19.22 -14.82 15.99
N GLY A 106 -18.72 -14.14 14.97
CA GLY A 106 -19.43 -13.03 14.35
C GLY A 106 -18.95 -12.71 12.95
N VAL A 107 -19.68 -11.80 12.31
CA VAL A 107 -19.43 -11.29 10.97
C VAL A 107 -19.20 -9.80 11.05
N LYS A 108 -18.15 -9.33 10.39
CA LYS A 108 -17.93 -7.91 10.08
C LYS A 108 -18.28 -7.69 8.60
N LEU A 109 -19.18 -6.75 8.34
CA LEU A 109 -19.55 -6.33 6.99
C LEU A 109 -18.72 -5.09 6.64
N GLU A 110 -17.97 -5.16 5.54
CA GLU A 110 -17.08 -4.09 5.09
C GLU A 110 -17.43 -3.70 3.65
N ARG A 111 -17.23 -2.42 3.32
CA ARG A 111 -17.23 -1.96 1.92
C ARG A 111 -15.81 -1.53 1.59
N PHE A 112 -15.34 -1.83 0.39
CA PHE A 112 -14.02 -1.41 -0.03
C PHE A 112 -14.10 -0.18 -0.94
N ILE A 113 -13.22 0.79 -0.69
CA ILE A 113 -13.23 2.08 -1.41
C ILE A 113 -13.07 1.90 -2.92
N PHE A 114 -12.36 0.86 -3.36
CA PHE A 114 -12.10 0.56 -4.76
C PHE A 114 -13.24 -0.19 -5.47
N ASP A 115 -14.28 -0.64 -4.76
CA ASP A 115 -15.43 -1.30 -5.39
C ASP A 115 -16.16 -0.35 -6.35
N VAL A 116 -16.03 0.97 -6.13
CA VAL A 116 -16.57 2.01 -7.00
C VAL A 116 -15.98 1.97 -8.42
N PHE A 117 -14.83 1.32 -8.64
CA PHE A 117 -14.25 1.19 -9.99
C PHE A 117 -15.20 0.53 -10.99
N MET A 118 -16.16 -0.26 -10.52
CA MET A 118 -17.17 -0.87 -11.37
C MET A 118 -18.10 0.16 -12.05
N PHE A 119 -18.12 1.40 -11.58
CA PHE A 119 -18.86 2.52 -12.15
C PHE A 119 -18.02 3.39 -13.09
N CYS A 120 -16.71 3.15 -13.19
CA CYS A 120 -15.84 3.90 -14.09
C CYS A 120 -16.03 3.45 -15.54
N ASP A 121 -16.35 4.39 -16.44
CA ASP A 121 -16.33 4.13 -17.89
C ASP A 121 -14.90 3.86 -18.40
N ARG A 122 -13.94 4.61 -17.85
CA ARG A 122 -12.50 4.49 -18.13
C ARG A 122 -11.72 4.60 -16.84
N LEU A 123 -10.85 3.62 -16.59
CA LEU A 123 -9.90 3.60 -15.47
C LEU A 123 -8.48 3.58 -16.02
N SER A 124 -7.68 4.57 -15.65
CA SER A 124 -6.23 4.59 -15.95
C SER A 124 -5.45 3.96 -14.82
N VAL A 125 -4.50 3.08 -15.14
CA VAL A 125 -3.65 2.40 -14.15
C VAL A 125 -2.21 2.81 -14.41
N LEU A 126 -1.52 3.31 -13.38
CA LEU A 126 -0.13 3.73 -13.45
C LEU A 126 0.72 2.90 -12.48
N ASN A 127 1.66 2.13 -13.02
CA ASN A 127 2.65 1.47 -12.20
C ASN A 127 3.70 2.49 -11.73
N VAL A 128 3.96 2.51 -10.43
CA VAL A 128 4.99 3.33 -9.80
C VAL A 128 6.11 2.46 -9.24
N ASP A 129 7.24 3.08 -8.87
CA ASP A 129 8.31 2.36 -8.18
C ASP A 129 7.96 2.17 -6.70
N ARG A 130 8.05 0.93 -6.24
CA ARG A 130 7.79 0.56 -4.84
C ARG A 130 8.74 1.29 -3.91
N SER A 131 10.02 1.37 -4.29
CA SER A 131 11.07 1.93 -3.45
C SER A 131 10.90 3.42 -3.13
N SER A 132 10.09 4.13 -3.92
CA SER A 132 9.84 5.56 -3.73
C SER A 132 8.41 5.89 -3.29
N THR A 133 7.47 4.95 -3.42
CA THR A 133 6.03 5.28 -3.29
C THR A 133 5.29 4.44 -2.25
N PHE A 134 5.83 3.30 -1.81
CA PHE A 134 5.05 2.37 -0.98
C PHE A 134 5.89 1.58 0.01
N SER A 135 5.77 1.95 1.30
CA SER A 135 6.22 1.16 2.44
C SER A 135 5.09 1.12 3.49
N PRO A 136 4.26 0.06 3.51
CA PRO A 136 3.08 0.03 4.36
C PRO A 136 3.44 -0.33 5.81
N LEU A 137 2.70 0.24 6.76
CA LEU A 137 2.77 -0.11 8.18
C LEU A 137 1.51 -0.86 8.61
N LYS A 138 1.63 -2.18 8.80
CA LYS A 138 0.50 -3.10 9.09
C LYS A 138 0.75 -4.00 10.30
N ASN A 139 2.01 -4.26 10.62
CA ASN A 139 2.43 -5.26 11.61
C ASN A 139 3.15 -4.59 12.79
N PRO A 140 3.15 -5.23 13.98
CA PRO A 140 3.82 -4.69 15.16
C PRO A 140 5.36 -4.67 15.01
N PRO A 141 6.07 -3.90 15.87
CA PRO A 141 7.53 -3.91 15.95
C PRO A 141 8.14 -5.32 15.97
N GLY A 142 9.26 -5.49 15.27
CA GLY A 142 9.99 -6.76 15.18
C GLY A 142 9.34 -7.82 14.27
N SER A 143 8.28 -7.48 13.54
CA SER A 143 7.74 -8.35 12.48
C SER A 143 8.66 -8.39 11.26
N ALA A 144 8.54 -9.44 10.45
CA ALA A 144 9.41 -9.65 9.27
C ALA A 144 9.14 -8.69 8.10
N SER A 145 7.97 -8.03 8.05
CA SER A 145 7.60 -7.10 6.99
C SER A 145 6.54 -6.12 7.47
N ASP A 146 6.35 -5.02 6.73
CA ASP A 146 5.30 -4.01 6.93
C ASP A 146 5.18 -3.51 8.37
N CYS A 147 6.32 -3.27 9.05
CA CYS A 147 6.41 -2.88 10.45
C CYS A 147 7.13 -1.52 10.59
N PRO A 148 7.21 -0.94 11.81
CA PRO A 148 7.89 0.34 12.00
C PRO A 148 9.33 0.32 11.51
N GLU A 149 10.05 -0.78 11.73
CA GLU A 149 11.46 -0.91 11.33
C GLU A 149 11.63 -0.93 9.82
N THR A 150 10.79 -1.69 9.08
CA THR A 150 10.85 -1.69 7.60
C THR A 150 10.44 -0.34 7.02
N SER A 151 9.41 0.30 7.60
CA SER A 151 8.93 1.61 7.14
C SER A 151 10.02 2.68 7.27
N ARG A 152 10.70 2.71 8.42
CA ARG A 152 11.84 3.62 8.66
C ARG A 152 13.00 3.31 7.72
N ALA A 153 13.36 2.04 7.57
CA ALA A 153 14.48 1.64 6.72
C ALA A 153 14.25 2.01 5.24
N ASP A 154 13.03 1.85 4.74
CA ASP A 154 12.67 2.22 3.36
C ASP A 154 12.74 3.74 3.15
N LEU A 155 12.23 4.54 4.10
CA LEU A 155 12.30 6.01 4.02
C LEU A 155 13.74 6.52 4.06
N VAL A 156 14.57 6.01 4.98
CA VAL A 156 15.99 6.37 5.03
C VAL A 156 16.69 5.97 3.73
N SER A 157 16.41 4.78 3.20
CA SER A 157 16.99 4.31 1.93
C SER A 157 16.56 5.18 0.74
N LEU A 158 15.36 5.75 0.76
CA LEU A 158 14.92 6.74 -0.22
C LEU A 158 15.70 8.06 -0.09
N HIS A 159 15.80 8.61 1.12
CA HIS A 159 16.48 9.88 1.37
C HIS A 159 17.99 9.82 1.09
N VAL A 160 18.64 8.70 1.43
CA VAL A 160 20.04 8.46 1.06
C VAL A 160 20.21 8.48 -0.46
N ARG A 161 19.32 7.82 -1.22
CA ARG A 161 19.38 7.85 -2.69
C ARG A 161 19.17 9.25 -3.24
N TYR A 162 18.28 10.05 -2.66
CA TYR A 162 18.09 11.45 -3.06
C TYR A 162 19.35 12.28 -2.83
N ALA A 163 19.99 12.17 -1.66
CA ALA A 163 21.23 12.87 -1.36
C ALA A 163 22.38 12.42 -2.28
N GLU A 164 22.54 11.12 -2.52
CA GLU A 164 23.58 10.58 -3.41
C GLU A 164 23.35 10.96 -4.87
N ALA A 165 22.09 11.01 -5.33
CA ALA A 165 21.74 11.51 -6.65
C ALA A 165 22.08 13.00 -6.82
N ALA A 166 22.03 13.78 -5.74
CA ALA A 166 22.49 15.17 -5.70
C ALA A 166 24.01 15.33 -5.55
N GLY A 167 24.76 14.22 -5.46
CA GLY A 167 26.22 14.20 -5.38
C GLY A 167 26.79 14.29 -3.97
N ALA A 168 25.99 14.02 -2.93
CA ALA A 168 26.49 13.80 -1.58
C ALA A 168 27.13 12.42 -1.43
N ILE A 169 27.95 12.24 -0.40
CA ILE A 169 28.48 10.94 0.02
C ILE A 169 27.89 10.63 1.40
N VAL A 170 27.05 9.60 1.49
CA VAL A 170 26.49 9.14 2.76
C VAL A 170 27.19 7.85 3.16
N THR A 171 27.78 7.80 4.36
CA THR A 171 28.52 6.66 4.88
C THR A 171 28.33 6.55 6.40
N GLY A 172 29.00 5.61 7.06
CA GLY A 172 28.95 5.47 8.52
C GLY A 172 27.54 5.22 9.07
N SER A 173 27.24 5.81 10.22
CA SER A 173 25.94 5.69 10.88
C SER A 173 24.83 6.46 10.13
N ALA A 174 25.19 7.43 9.27
CA ALA A 174 24.22 8.14 8.42
C ALA A 174 23.47 7.21 7.46
N ARG A 175 24.09 6.12 6.96
CA ARG A 175 23.44 5.17 6.03
C ARG A 175 22.13 4.57 6.54
N THR A 176 21.92 4.55 7.85
CA THR A 176 20.70 4.03 8.50
C THR A 176 19.98 5.08 9.35
N ASN A 177 20.46 6.33 9.35
CA ASN A 177 19.95 7.44 10.15
C ASN A 177 20.08 8.78 9.37
N PHE A 178 19.56 8.81 8.15
CA PHE A 178 19.56 10.00 7.29
C PHE A 178 18.14 10.33 6.85
N GLU A 179 17.67 11.53 7.17
CA GLU A 179 16.32 11.98 6.82
C GLU A 179 16.35 13.35 6.15
N ILE A 180 15.49 13.56 5.16
CA ILE A 180 15.27 14.85 4.52
C ILE A 180 13.83 15.26 4.82
N SER A 181 13.64 16.45 5.38
CA SER A 181 12.32 17.03 5.62
C SER A 181 11.57 17.18 4.29
N PRO A 182 10.28 16.79 4.21
CA PRO A 182 9.45 17.03 3.03
C PRO A 182 9.31 18.52 2.63
N LEU A 183 9.62 19.44 3.54
CA LEU A 183 9.64 20.89 3.29
C LEU A 183 10.92 21.34 2.56
N VAL A 184 11.99 20.54 2.62
CA VAL A 184 13.22 20.76 1.86
C VAL A 184 13.11 20.14 0.47
N SER A 185 12.61 18.91 0.39
CA SER A 185 12.49 18.18 -0.87
C SER A 185 11.31 17.22 -0.81
N PHE A 186 10.42 17.29 -1.80
CA PHE A 186 9.24 16.42 -1.89
C PHE A 186 9.60 15.05 -2.49
N ALA A 187 10.38 15.03 -3.56
CA ALA A 187 10.72 13.84 -4.32
C ALA A 187 12.20 13.79 -4.77
N GLY A 188 13.10 14.44 -4.02
CA GLY A 188 14.54 14.47 -4.26
C GLY A 188 15.03 15.66 -5.08
N GLU A 189 14.14 16.56 -5.50
CA GLU A 189 14.49 17.82 -6.14
C GLU A 189 15.06 18.86 -5.15
N GLY A 190 15.78 19.86 -5.65
CA GLY A 190 16.25 20.99 -4.84
C GLY A 190 17.44 20.70 -3.93
N LEU A 191 18.07 19.52 -4.05
CA LEU A 191 19.13 19.05 -3.15
C LEU A 191 20.56 19.38 -3.62
N ASP A 192 20.75 20.23 -4.63
CA ASP A 192 22.07 20.55 -5.18
C ASP A 192 23.06 21.12 -4.14
N PHE A 193 22.56 21.72 -3.05
CA PHE A 193 23.36 22.21 -1.93
C PHE A 193 24.03 21.08 -1.13
N LEU A 194 23.63 19.82 -1.34
CA LEU A 194 24.27 18.64 -0.75
C LEU A 194 25.51 18.17 -1.54
N LYS A 195 25.74 18.71 -2.74
CA LYS A 195 26.80 18.26 -3.63
C LYS A 195 28.17 18.32 -2.94
N SER A 196 28.91 17.21 -3.02
CA SER A 196 30.23 17.02 -2.40
C SER A 196 30.27 17.10 -0.87
N ARG A 197 29.12 17.19 -0.18
CA ARG A 197 29.06 17.01 1.29
C ARG A 197 29.23 15.54 1.64
N ILE A 198 29.89 15.29 2.78
CA ILE A 198 30.08 13.94 3.33
C ILE A 198 29.31 13.86 4.64
N PHE A 199 28.39 12.90 4.73
CA PHE A 199 27.61 12.60 5.92
C PHE A 199 28.05 11.26 6.49
N ILE A 200 28.58 11.27 7.71
CA ILE A 200 29.09 10.08 8.41
C ILE A 200 28.19 9.72 9.59
N GLU A 201 27.72 10.73 10.32
CA GLU A 201 26.88 10.57 11.50
C GLU A 201 25.39 10.76 11.21
N GLU A 202 24.52 10.37 12.15
CA GLU A 202 23.09 10.64 12.10
C GLU A 202 22.81 12.10 11.69
N THR A 203 21.96 12.26 10.68
CA THR A 203 21.72 13.55 10.04
C THR A 203 20.25 13.71 9.68
N VAL A 204 19.71 14.89 9.97
CA VAL A 204 18.44 15.37 9.43
C VAL A 204 18.75 16.61 8.61
N VAL A 205 18.26 16.66 7.37
CA VAL A 205 18.29 17.84 6.50
C VAL A 205 16.92 18.48 6.54
N ASP A 206 16.82 19.61 7.22
CA ASP A 206 15.59 20.39 7.39
C ASP A 206 15.77 21.82 6.86
N GLU A 207 14.74 22.65 7.03
CA GLU A 207 14.74 24.03 6.55
C GLU A 207 15.78 24.95 7.23
N GLN A 208 16.47 24.47 8.28
CA GLN A 208 17.51 25.21 9.00
C GLN A 208 18.94 24.76 8.63
N SER A 209 19.06 23.71 7.81
CA SER A 209 20.31 22.99 7.49
C SER A 209 21.16 23.57 6.36
#